data_AF-A0A952I265-F1
#
_entry.id   AF-A0A952I265-F1
#
_cell.length_a   1.000
_cell.length_b   1.000
_cell.length_c   1.000
_cell.angle_alpha   90.00
_cell.angle_beta   90.00
_cell.angle_gamma   90.00
#
_symmetry.space_group_name_H-M   'P 1'
#
loop_
_entity.id
_entity.type
_entity.pdbx_description
1 polymer ?
#
loop_
_entity_poly.entity_id
_entity_poly.type
_entity_poly.pdbx_seq_one_letter_code
_entity_poly.pdbx_strand_id
1 'polypeptide(L)'
;MGLFALVLGTLIIVISIASQRTPKLTDLYIGDQVSLFYIWFIALGLVHNMFLQLYKNELDSVIFNTYILLPLAMIFSTPYDLSMLHYTKTSNVIRKIFRTNKQLIKSLKNAHYYNPKAHEELQGGLFNTLNQLDELLQFVEFKEPKADIIQKISTSVQSFIAIKEKINPKLFDCGKLIQSDVSFKTMAGHMEELSENRTFYELKGFRLLSNAYLKLRQCIKCKVFVLN
;
A
#
# COMPACT_ATOMS: atom_id res chain seq x y z
N MET A 1 6.82 23.10 -28.25
CA MET A 1 7.37 23.38 -26.91
C MET A 1 6.39 23.08 -25.77
N GLY A 2 5.11 23.49 -25.85
CA GLY A 2 4.13 23.25 -24.77
C GLY A 2 3.82 21.78 -24.44
N LEU A 3 3.70 20.89 -25.44
CA LEU A 3 3.44 19.45 -25.21
C LEU A 3 4.57 18.79 -24.40
N PHE A 4 5.82 19.10 -24.76
CA PHE A 4 7.00 18.60 -24.07
C PHE A 4 7.05 19.08 -22.62
N ALA A 5 6.73 20.35 -22.34
CA ALA A 5 6.71 20.89 -20.99
C ALA A 5 5.63 20.24 -20.12
N LEU A 6 4.46 19.93 -20.71
CA LEU A 6 3.37 19.27 -20.01
C LEU A 6 3.71 17.81 -19.71
N VAL A 7 4.17 17.07 -20.73
CA VAL A 7 4.58 15.68 -20.57
C VAL A 7 5.74 15.57 -19.58
N LEU A 8 6.74 16.46 -19.65
CA LEU A 8 7.82 16.54 -18.65
C LEU A 8 7.27 16.85 -17.25
N GLY A 9 6.35 17.80 -17.12
CA GLY A 9 5.73 18.15 -15.85
C GLY A 9 5.02 16.95 -15.20
N THR A 10 4.22 16.23 -15.97
CA THR A 10 3.53 15.03 -15.50
C THR A 10 4.50 13.90 -15.19
N LEU A 11 5.56 13.71 -16.00
CA LEU A 11 6.61 12.73 -15.72
C LEU A 11 7.37 13.06 -14.43
N ILE A 12 7.69 14.33 -14.20
CA ILE A 12 8.38 14.81 -12.99
C ILE A 12 7.50 14.57 -11.77
N ILE A 13 6.19 14.81 -11.86
CA ILE A 13 5.25 14.52 -10.76
C ILE A 13 5.22 13.01 -10.48
N VAL A 14 5.06 12.16 -11.49
CA VAL A 14 5.03 10.70 -11.32
C VAL A 14 6.35 10.17 -10.74
N ILE A 15 7.49 10.63 -11.25
CA ILE A 15 8.82 10.23 -10.76
C ILE A 15 9.06 10.75 -9.34
N SER A 16 8.69 11.99 -9.04
CA SER A 16 8.79 12.56 -7.69
C SER A 16 7.95 11.79 -6.68
N ILE A 17 6.75 11.35 -7.07
CA ILE A 17 5.89 10.53 -6.22
C ILE A 17 6.43 9.11 -6.08
N ALA A 18 6.90 8.48 -7.15
CA ALA A 18 7.57 7.17 -7.07
C ALA A 18 8.87 7.23 -6.25
N SER A 19 9.52 8.39 -6.20
CA SER A 19 10.70 8.69 -5.40
C SER A 19 10.37 9.03 -3.93
N GLN A 20 9.09 9.15 -3.55
CA GLN A 20 8.73 9.32 -2.15
C GLN A 20 9.17 8.07 -1.37
N ARG A 21 9.71 8.28 -0.16
CA ARG A 21 10.36 7.25 0.67
C ARG A 21 9.44 6.14 1.18
N THR A 22 8.20 6.07 0.71
CA THR A 22 7.18 5.09 1.07
C THR A 22 7.12 3.99 0.00
N PRO A 23 7.90 2.91 0.09
CA PRO A 23 7.94 1.84 -0.92
C PRO A 23 6.55 1.25 -1.22
N LYS A 24 5.62 1.31 -0.26
CA LYS A 24 4.25 0.83 -0.45
C LYS A 24 3.38 1.71 -1.33
N LEU A 25 3.65 3.02 -1.42
CA LEU A 25 2.97 3.88 -2.38
C LEU A 25 3.34 3.46 -3.82
N THR A 26 4.59 3.05 -4.04
CA THR A 26 5.07 2.54 -5.33
C THR A 26 4.43 1.19 -5.70
N ASP A 27 4.35 0.24 -4.76
CA ASP A 27 3.63 -1.04 -4.99
C ASP A 27 2.14 -0.84 -5.28
N LEU A 28 1.48 0.06 -4.55
CA LEU A 28 0.08 0.39 -4.75
C LEU A 28 -0.15 1.04 -6.13
N TYR A 29 0.83 1.79 -6.60
CA TYR A 29 0.83 2.50 -7.86
C TYR A 29 1.06 1.58 -9.08
N ILE A 30 1.97 0.62 -8.96
CA ILE A 30 2.28 -0.36 -10.01
C ILE A 30 1.14 -1.40 -10.15
N GLY A 31 0.46 -1.72 -9.05
CA GLY A 31 -0.63 -2.72 -9.05
C GLY A 31 -1.99 -2.20 -9.56
N ASP A 32 -2.14 -0.89 -9.79
CA ASP A 32 -3.42 -0.32 -10.23
C ASP A 32 -3.49 -0.20 -11.76
N GLN A 33 -4.48 -0.87 -12.37
CA GLN A 33 -4.60 -0.97 -13.84
C GLN A 33 -4.80 0.38 -14.52
N VAL A 34 -5.46 1.33 -13.84
CA VAL A 34 -5.69 2.69 -14.35
C VAL A 34 -4.38 3.48 -14.41
N SER A 35 -3.54 3.32 -13.39
CA SER A 35 -2.20 3.92 -13.34
C SER A 35 -1.30 3.39 -14.45
N LEU A 36 -1.27 2.07 -14.65
CA LEU A 36 -0.47 1.45 -15.70
C LEU A 36 -0.90 1.92 -17.10
N PHE A 37 -2.21 1.99 -17.35
CA PHE A 37 -2.76 2.47 -18.62
C PHE A 37 -2.36 3.92 -18.90
N TYR A 38 -2.36 4.77 -17.87
CA TYR A 38 -1.97 6.17 -18.00
C TYR A 38 -0.49 6.35 -18.33
N ILE A 39 0.41 5.60 -17.69
CA ILE A 39 1.85 5.62 -18.01
C ILE A 39 2.07 5.24 -19.48
N TRP A 40 1.37 4.20 -19.96
CA TRP A 40 1.42 3.78 -21.36
C TRP A 40 0.85 4.84 -22.32
N PHE A 41 -0.24 5.51 -21.95
CA PHE A 41 -0.81 6.60 -22.73
C PHE A 41 0.18 7.76 -22.90
N ILE A 42 0.87 8.17 -21.82
CA ILE A 42 1.91 9.20 -21.89
C ILE A 42 3.10 8.73 -22.75
N ALA A 43 3.57 7.50 -22.55
CA ALA A 43 4.69 6.95 -23.30
C ALA A 43 4.39 6.90 -24.81
N LEU A 44 3.20 6.46 -25.19
CA LEU A 44 2.74 6.45 -26.57
C LEU A 44 2.59 7.87 -27.14
N GLY A 45 2.08 8.83 -26.35
CA GLY A 45 2.02 10.23 -26.73
C GLY A 45 3.40 10.84 -26.99
N LEU A 46 4.40 10.49 -26.18
CA LEU A 46 5.78 10.93 -26.35
C LEU A 46 6.41 10.35 -27.62
N VAL A 47 6.23 9.04 -27.87
CA VAL A 47 6.71 8.35 -29.08
C VAL A 47 6.04 8.92 -30.32
N HIS A 48 4.73 9.16 -30.27
CA HIS A 48 3.97 9.76 -31.37
C HIS A 48 4.48 11.17 -31.71
N ASN A 49 4.73 12.00 -30.70
CA ASN A 49 5.27 13.33 -30.89
C ASN A 49 6.69 13.30 -31.47
N MET A 50 7.54 12.39 -31.00
CA MET A 50 8.89 12.18 -31.55
C MET A 50 8.85 11.72 -33.01
N PHE A 51 7.92 10.81 -33.35
CA PHE A 51 7.71 10.32 -34.70
C PHE A 51 7.28 11.44 -35.67
N LEU A 52 6.33 12.28 -35.27
CA LEU A 52 5.91 13.43 -36.08
C LEU A 52 7.05 14.41 -36.32
N GLN A 53 7.86 14.69 -35.29
CA GLN A 53 8.99 15.61 -35.40
C GLN A 53 10.13 15.07 -36.31
N LEU A 54 10.30 13.75 -36.41
CA LEU A 54 11.28 13.10 -37.28
C LEU A 54 10.82 12.92 -38.73
N TYR A 55 9.54 12.61 -38.95
CA TYR A 55 9.03 12.17 -40.27
C TYR A 55 8.08 13.13 -40.96
N LYS A 56 7.36 14.00 -40.23
CA LYS A 56 6.31 14.87 -40.79
C LYS A 56 6.39 16.27 -40.20
N ASN A 57 7.30 17.07 -40.76
CA ASN A 57 7.44 18.49 -40.41
C ASN A 57 6.43 19.37 -41.17
N GLU A 58 5.15 18.98 -41.14
CA GLU A 58 4.07 19.72 -41.83
C GLU A 58 3.24 20.54 -40.83
N LEU A 59 2.88 21.77 -41.24
CA LEU A 59 2.10 22.72 -40.45
C LEU A 59 0.78 22.13 -39.94
N ASP A 60 0.09 21.32 -40.75
CA ASP A 60 -1.19 20.71 -40.39
C ASP A 60 -1.05 19.69 -39.26
N SER A 61 0.04 18.93 -39.23
CA SER A 61 0.31 17.98 -38.15
C SER A 61 0.65 18.69 -36.85
N VAL A 62 1.27 19.87 -36.91
CA VAL A 62 1.56 20.72 -35.75
C VAL A 62 0.28 21.33 -35.21
N ILE A 63 -0.62 21.80 -36.07
CA ILE A 63 -1.91 22.38 -35.70
C ILE A 63 -2.78 21.31 -35.02
N PHE A 64 -2.92 20.12 -35.62
CA PHE A 64 -3.70 19.03 -35.03
C PHE A 64 -3.18 18.62 -33.63
N ASN A 65 -1.87 18.44 -33.49
CA ASN A 65 -1.25 18.05 -32.22
C ASN A 65 -1.45 19.14 -31.14
N THR A 66 -1.31 20.42 -31.51
CA THR A 66 -1.35 21.54 -30.56
C THR A 66 -2.76 21.92 -30.15
N TYR A 67 -3.71 21.93 -31.09
CA TYR A 67 -5.07 22.44 -30.85
C TYR A 67 -6.10 21.36 -30.58
N ILE A 68 -5.82 20.09 -30.89
CA ILE A 68 -6.75 18.98 -30.65
C ILE A 68 -6.17 17.97 -29.68
N LEU A 69 -4.99 17.41 -29.96
CA LEU A 69 -4.42 16.34 -29.13
C LEU A 69 -4.04 16.83 -27.72
N LEU A 70 -3.42 18.01 -27.63
CA LEU A 70 -2.93 18.57 -26.37
C LEU A 70 -4.04 18.98 -25.40
N PRO A 71 -5.12 19.67 -25.82
CA PRO A 71 -6.27 19.93 -24.95
C PRO A 71 -6.97 18.65 -24.48
N LEU A 72 -7.12 17.66 -25.37
CA LEU A 72 -7.70 16.37 -25.00
C LEU A 72 -6.85 15.68 -23.91
N ALA A 73 -5.53 15.66 -24.09
CA ALA A 73 -4.58 15.11 -23.14
C ALA A 73 -4.65 15.83 -21.78
N MET A 74 -4.78 17.16 -21.75
CA MET A 74 -4.99 17.92 -20.50
C MET A 74 -6.28 17.50 -19.78
N ILE A 75 -7.38 17.38 -20.51
CA ILE A 75 -8.69 17.01 -19.95
C ILE A 75 -8.63 15.60 -19.34
N PHE A 76 -7.92 14.67 -19.97
CA PHE A 76 -7.74 13.31 -19.45
C PHE A 76 -6.66 13.19 -18.36
N SER A 77 -5.61 14.02 -18.38
CA SER A 77 -4.53 14.05 -17.37
C SER A 77 -5.01 14.56 -16.01
N THR A 78 -5.79 15.66 -16.01
CA THR A 78 -6.24 16.33 -14.79
C THR A 78 -6.96 15.42 -13.77
N PRO A 79 -7.98 14.60 -14.15
CA PRO A 79 -8.65 13.71 -13.20
C PRO A 79 -7.72 12.61 -12.67
N TYR A 80 -6.75 12.17 -13.48
CA TYR A 80 -5.74 11.21 -13.06
C TYR A 80 -4.78 11.83 -12.04
N ASP A 81 -4.20 12.99 -12.33
CA ASP A 81 -3.24 13.66 -11.43
C ASP A 81 -3.90 13.97 -10.07
N LEU A 82 -5.17 14.39 -10.07
CA LEU A 82 -5.95 14.60 -8.86
C LEU A 82 -6.22 13.30 -8.09
N SER A 83 -6.55 12.21 -8.79
CA SER A 83 -6.73 10.90 -8.16
C SER A 83 -5.43 10.41 -7.54
N MET A 84 -4.31 10.60 -8.24
CA MET A 84 -2.97 10.27 -7.74
C MET A 84 -2.62 11.07 -6.47
N LEU A 85 -2.84 12.39 -6.49
CA LEU A 85 -2.63 13.25 -5.32
C LEU A 85 -3.50 12.82 -4.13
N HIS A 86 -4.71 12.34 -4.41
CA HIS A 86 -5.59 11.76 -3.39
C HIS A 86 -5.00 10.46 -2.81
N TYR A 87 -4.43 9.59 -3.63
CA TYR A 87 -3.81 8.34 -3.16
C TYR A 87 -2.48 8.55 -2.45
N THR A 88 -1.73 9.62 -2.73
CA THR A 88 -0.53 10.00 -1.94
C THR A 88 -0.83 10.49 -0.54
N LYS A 89 -2.09 10.84 -0.22
CA LYS A 89 -2.44 11.14 1.17
C LYS A 89 -2.30 9.88 2.00
N THR A 90 -1.37 9.91 2.95
CA THR A 90 -1.06 8.79 3.85
C THR A 90 -2.33 8.21 4.50
N SER A 91 -3.29 9.05 4.90
CA SER A 91 -4.56 8.64 5.50
C SER A 91 -5.40 7.72 4.60
N ASN A 92 -5.36 7.91 3.28
CA ASN A 92 -6.09 7.09 2.33
C ASN A 92 -5.42 5.73 2.14
N VAL A 93 -4.09 5.69 2.10
CA VAL A 93 -3.32 4.43 2.06
C VAL A 93 -3.59 3.60 3.32
N ILE A 94 -3.49 4.22 4.50
CA ILE A 94 -3.79 3.59 5.80
C ILE A 94 -5.21 3.01 5.77
N ARG A 95 -6.19 3.79 5.32
CA ARG A 95 -7.60 3.36 5.22
C ARG A 95 -7.80 2.19 4.26
N LYS A 96 -7.12 2.19 3.10
CA LYS A 96 -7.19 1.10 2.11
C LYS A 96 -6.62 -0.20 2.66
N ILE A 97 -5.45 -0.15 3.31
CA ILE A 97 -4.83 -1.33 3.94
C ILE A 97 -5.72 -1.86 5.06
N PHE A 98 -6.20 -0.97 5.95
CA PHE A 98 -7.10 -1.35 7.03
C PHE A 98 -8.41 -1.98 6.54
N ARG A 99 -9.03 -1.41 5.50
CA ARG A 99 -10.25 -1.97 4.89
C ARG A 99 -9.99 -3.36 4.31
N THR A 100 -8.85 -3.56 3.66
CA THR A 100 -8.44 -4.87 3.12
C THR A 100 -8.27 -5.88 4.25
N ASN A 101 -7.60 -5.50 5.34
CA ASN A 101 -7.45 -6.34 6.52
C ASN A 101 -8.81 -6.74 7.12
N LYS A 102 -9.73 -5.78 7.28
CA LYS A 102 -11.09 -6.06 7.78
C LYS A 102 -11.88 -6.99 6.86
N GLN A 103 -11.70 -6.87 5.54
CA GLN A 103 -12.31 -7.79 4.58
C GLN A 103 -11.76 -9.21 4.72
N LEU A 104 -10.44 -9.37 4.86
CA LEU A 104 -9.82 -10.68 5.11
C LEU A 104 -10.29 -11.32 6.43
N ILE A 105 -10.37 -10.54 7.51
CA ILE A 105 -10.94 -10.99 8.80
C ILE A 105 -12.39 -11.48 8.61
N LYS A 106 -13.20 -10.74 7.84
CA LYS A 106 -14.58 -11.16 7.53
C LYS A 106 -14.61 -12.42 6.66
N SER A 107 -13.68 -12.57 5.72
CA SER A 107 -13.56 -13.78 4.89
C SER A 107 -13.21 -15.02 5.73
N LEU A 108 -12.34 -14.89 6.75
CA LEU A 108 -12.05 -15.99 7.68
C LEU A 108 -13.30 -16.49 8.40
N LYS A 109 -14.18 -15.58 8.84
CA LYS A 109 -15.44 -15.94 9.49
C LYS A 109 -16.34 -16.78 8.58
N ASN A 110 -16.33 -16.49 7.28
CA ASN A 110 -17.20 -17.12 6.30
C ASN A 110 -16.57 -18.35 5.63
N ALA A 111 -15.28 -18.62 5.89
CA ALA A 111 -14.56 -19.77 5.34
C ALA A 111 -14.97 -21.06 6.08
N HIS A 112 -16.11 -21.61 5.70
CA HIS A 112 -16.63 -22.85 6.29
C HIS A 112 -15.85 -24.08 5.81
N TYR A 113 -15.45 -24.09 4.53
CA TYR A 113 -14.71 -25.20 3.92
C TYR A 113 -13.20 -24.94 3.96
N TYR A 114 -12.44 -25.93 4.42
CA TYR A 114 -11.00 -25.86 4.47
C TYR A 114 -10.39 -26.16 3.09
N ASN A 115 -9.74 -25.16 2.51
CA ASN A 115 -8.90 -25.31 1.33
C ASN A 115 -7.48 -24.85 1.70
N PRO A 116 -6.46 -25.73 1.65
CA PRO A 116 -5.10 -25.40 2.08
C PRO A 116 -4.50 -24.18 1.38
N LYS A 117 -4.73 -24.04 0.06
CA LYS A 117 -4.16 -22.92 -0.72
C LYS A 117 -4.84 -21.60 -0.35
N ALA A 118 -6.17 -21.59 -0.35
CA ALA A 118 -6.94 -20.39 0.00
C ALA A 118 -6.70 -19.98 1.47
N HIS A 119 -6.50 -20.96 2.34
CA HIS A 119 -6.15 -20.76 3.74
C HIS A 119 -4.80 -20.05 3.91
N GLU A 120 -3.77 -20.55 3.23
CA GLU A 120 -2.43 -19.96 3.26
C GLU A 120 -2.43 -18.54 2.67
N GLU A 121 -3.15 -18.30 1.57
CA GLU A 121 -3.31 -16.97 0.98
C GLU A 121 -4.04 -16.00 1.92
N LEU A 122 -5.10 -16.44 2.61
CA LEU A 122 -5.84 -15.63 3.58
C LEU A 122 -4.97 -15.25 4.78
N GLN A 123 -4.27 -16.22 5.37
CA GLN A 123 -3.34 -15.99 6.48
C GLN A 123 -2.19 -15.05 6.06
N GLY A 124 -1.59 -15.30 4.89
CA GLY A 124 -0.56 -14.46 4.31
C GLY A 124 -1.03 -13.02 4.08
N GLY A 125 -2.24 -12.84 3.55
CA GLY A 125 -2.84 -11.53 3.35
C GLY A 125 -3.07 -10.76 4.66
N LEU A 126 -3.50 -11.45 5.72
CA LEU A 126 -3.68 -10.84 7.05
C LEU A 126 -2.35 -10.33 7.62
N PHE A 127 -1.30 -11.13 7.53
CA PHE A 127 0.02 -10.73 8.01
C PHE A 127 0.63 -9.62 7.15
N ASN A 128 0.50 -9.73 5.83
CA ASN A 128 0.98 -8.74 4.90
C ASN A 128 0.32 -7.37 5.17
N THR A 129 -1.00 -7.31 5.38
CA THR A 129 -1.66 -6.04 5.70
C THR A 129 -1.20 -5.43 7.03
N LEU A 130 -0.92 -6.24 8.05
CA LEU A 130 -0.32 -5.75 9.31
C LEU A 130 1.13 -5.27 9.12
N ASN A 131 1.94 -6.01 8.35
CA ASN A 131 3.31 -5.64 8.02
C ASN A 131 3.35 -4.31 7.25
N GLN A 132 2.44 -4.11 6.29
CA GLN A 132 2.35 -2.85 5.55
C GLN A 132 2.00 -1.66 6.44
N LEU A 133 1.15 -1.85 7.44
CA LEU A 133 0.87 -0.81 8.43
C LEU A 133 2.11 -0.49 9.28
N ASP A 134 2.87 -1.50 9.73
CA ASP A 134 4.13 -1.28 10.47
C ASP A 134 5.21 -0.62 9.60
N GLU A 135 5.33 -1.01 8.33
CA GLU A 135 6.24 -0.38 7.39
C GLU A 135 5.89 1.10 7.21
N LEU A 136 4.62 1.41 6.95
CA LEU A 136 4.16 2.81 6.85
C LEU A 136 4.48 3.62 8.11
N LEU A 137 4.37 3.01 9.29
CA LEU A 137 4.68 3.68 10.56
C LEU A 137 6.12 4.21 10.59
N GLN A 138 7.06 3.56 9.89
CA GLN A 138 8.47 3.95 9.83
C GLN A 138 8.71 5.16 8.92
N PHE A 139 7.88 5.33 7.89
CA PHE A 139 8.06 6.37 6.88
C PHE A 139 7.24 7.64 7.14
N VAL A 140 6.18 7.54 7.93
CA VAL A 140 5.39 8.71 8.30
C VAL A 140 6.20 9.61 9.23
N GLU A 141 6.21 10.91 8.97
CA GLU A 141 6.92 11.89 9.80
C GLU A 141 6.02 12.39 10.94
N PHE A 142 4.77 12.72 10.61
CA PHE A 142 3.81 13.35 11.52
C PHE A 142 3.24 12.40 12.58
N LYS A 143 2.84 12.97 13.72
CA LYS A 143 2.27 12.19 14.85
C LYS A 143 0.86 11.67 14.56
N GLU A 144 0.04 12.44 13.85
CA GLU A 144 -1.36 12.07 13.58
C GLU A 144 -1.50 10.79 12.75
N PRO A 145 -0.80 10.62 11.60
CA PRO A 145 -0.94 9.38 10.84
C PRO A 145 -0.25 8.19 11.55
N LYS A 146 0.76 8.43 12.39
CA LYS A 146 1.31 7.38 13.28
C LYS A 146 0.26 6.88 14.26
N ALA A 147 -0.47 7.80 14.89
CA ALA A 147 -1.56 7.45 15.80
C ALA A 147 -2.68 6.70 15.07
N ASP A 148 -3.08 7.14 13.87
CA ASP A 148 -4.10 6.43 13.08
C ASP A 148 -3.63 5.02 12.69
N ILE A 149 -2.38 4.83 12.27
CA ILE A 149 -1.81 3.50 12.00
C ILE A 149 -1.89 2.59 13.24
N ILE A 150 -1.42 3.06 14.39
CA ILE A 150 -1.44 2.28 15.64
C ILE A 150 -2.88 1.94 16.03
N GLN A 151 -3.80 2.91 15.90
CA GLN A 151 -5.22 2.68 16.13
C GLN A 151 -5.79 1.63 15.16
N LYS A 152 -5.42 1.65 13.88
CA LYS A 152 -5.86 0.65 12.89
C LYS A 152 -5.32 -0.74 13.21
N ILE A 153 -4.04 -0.87 13.58
CA ILE A 153 -3.46 -2.17 14.02
C ILE A 153 -4.24 -2.69 15.24
N SER A 154 -4.45 -1.84 16.25
CA SER A 154 -5.21 -2.22 17.46
C SER A 154 -6.65 -2.64 17.12
N THR A 155 -7.34 -1.88 16.28
CA THR A 155 -8.72 -2.17 15.86
C THR A 155 -8.79 -3.48 15.06
N SER A 156 -7.79 -3.77 14.24
CA SER A 156 -7.68 -5.03 13.50
C SER A 156 -7.54 -6.23 14.43
N VAL A 157 -6.69 -6.14 15.46
CA VAL A 157 -6.54 -7.19 16.48
C VAL A 157 -7.84 -7.40 17.25
N GLN A 158 -8.47 -6.32 17.72
CA GLN A 158 -9.76 -6.39 18.42
C GLN A 158 -10.86 -7.02 17.54
N SER A 159 -10.91 -6.65 16.26
CA SER A 159 -11.87 -7.20 15.30
C SER A 159 -11.68 -8.70 15.09
N PHE A 160 -10.44 -9.16 15.07
CA PHE A 160 -10.11 -10.59 14.98
C PHE A 160 -10.52 -11.33 16.26
N ILE A 161 -10.14 -10.82 17.44
CA ILE A 161 -10.50 -11.41 18.74
C ILE A 161 -12.02 -11.57 18.86
N ALA A 162 -12.79 -10.56 18.44
CA ALA A 162 -14.25 -10.59 18.52
C ALA A 162 -14.90 -11.71 17.67
N ILE A 163 -14.21 -12.22 16.66
CA ILE A 163 -14.74 -13.28 15.79
C ILE A 163 -14.02 -14.62 15.95
N LYS A 164 -12.91 -14.70 16.70
CA LYS A 164 -12.01 -15.86 16.71
C LYS A 164 -12.71 -17.18 17.06
N GLU A 165 -13.66 -17.14 18.00
CA GLU A 165 -14.44 -18.33 18.42
C GLU A 165 -15.36 -18.87 17.32
N LYS A 166 -15.64 -18.07 16.29
CA LYS A 166 -16.54 -18.43 15.16
C LYS A 166 -15.77 -18.91 13.93
N ILE A 167 -14.44 -18.86 13.96
CA ILE A 167 -13.59 -19.28 12.84
C ILE A 167 -13.38 -20.80 12.94
N ASN A 168 -13.35 -21.48 11.78
CA ASN A 168 -13.05 -22.91 11.73
C ASN A 168 -11.66 -23.18 12.37
N PRO A 169 -11.56 -24.08 13.38
CA PRO A 169 -10.30 -24.37 14.07
C PRO A 169 -9.13 -24.75 13.15
N LYS A 170 -9.41 -25.42 12.02
CA LYS A 170 -8.38 -25.79 11.03
C LYS A 170 -7.74 -24.59 10.33
N LEU A 171 -8.38 -23.41 10.39
CA LEU A 171 -7.82 -22.16 9.88
C LEU A 171 -6.84 -21.49 10.87
N PHE A 172 -6.56 -22.11 12.02
CA PHE A 172 -5.51 -21.66 12.93
C PHE A 172 -4.19 -22.40 12.73
N ASP A 173 -4.21 -23.48 11.95
CA ASP A 173 -2.99 -24.18 11.54
C ASP A 173 -2.09 -23.20 10.80
N CYS A 174 -0.90 -23.00 11.35
CA CYS A 174 0.07 -22.04 10.86
C CYS A 174 0.65 -22.53 9.53
N GLY A 175 0.20 -21.96 8.41
CA GLY A 175 0.75 -22.26 7.08
C GLY A 175 2.21 -21.87 6.93
N LYS A 176 2.86 -22.26 5.82
CA LYS A 176 4.29 -22.00 5.61
C LYS A 176 4.60 -20.50 5.57
N LEU A 177 3.68 -19.70 5.01
CA LEU A 177 3.80 -18.24 5.01
C LEU A 177 3.90 -17.65 6.43
N ILE A 178 3.07 -18.12 7.38
CA ILE A 178 3.14 -17.68 8.79
C ILE A 178 4.47 -18.11 9.41
N GLN A 179 4.86 -19.36 9.23
CA GLN A 179 6.09 -19.91 9.81
C GLN A 179 7.35 -19.17 9.32
N SER A 180 7.32 -18.70 8.07
CA SER A 180 8.42 -17.97 7.45
C SER A 180 8.48 -16.47 7.82
N ASP A 181 7.41 -15.92 8.42
CA ASP A 181 7.33 -14.51 8.78
C ASP A 181 8.37 -14.16 9.86
N VAL A 182 9.03 -13.00 9.70
CA VAL A 182 10.11 -12.54 10.59
C VAL A 182 9.68 -12.47 12.05
N SER A 183 8.40 -12.23 12.33
CA SER A 183 7.87 -12.19 13.70
C SER A 183 7.84 -13.55 14.39
N PHE A 184 7.92 -14.64 13.62
CA PHE A 184 7.77 -16.02 14.10
C PHE A 184 9.01 -16.89 13.87
N LYS A 185 10.03 -16.41 13.15
CA LYS A 185 11.29 -17.15 12.91
C LYS A 185 11.96 -17.65 14.20
N THR A 186 11.85 -16.93 15.30
CA THR A 186 12.42 -17.32 16.61
C THR A 186 11.48 -18.20 17.44
N MET A 187 10.30 -18.53 16.93
CA MET A 187 9.23 -19.28 17.62
C MET A 187 8.92 -20.59 16.91
N ALA A 188 9.78 -21.08 16.02
CA ALA A 188 9.55 -22.28 15.21
C ALA A 188 9.14 -23.53 16.03
N GLY A 189 9.59 -23.64 17.28
CA GLY A 189 9.22 -24.73 18.21
C GLY A 189 7.87 -24.56 18.94
N HIS A 190 7.21 -23.41 18.82
CA HIS A 190 5.95 -23.08 19.52
C HIS A 190 4.77 -22.87 18.55
N MET A 191 4.92 -23.27 17.28
CA MET A 191 3.87 -23.09 16.26
C MET A 191 2.61 -23.91 16.56
N GLU A 192 2.78 -25.10 17.14
CA GLU A 192 1.68 -25.98 17.53
C GLU A 192 0.84 -25.34 18.64
N GLU A 193 1.50 -24.84 19.69
CA GLU A 193 0.87 -24.09 20.79
C GLU A 193 0.12 -22.84 20.30
N LEU A 194 0.64 -22.14 19.28
CA LEU A 194 -0.02 -21.00 18.66
C LEU A 194 -1.28 -21.36 17.87
N SER A 195 -1.26 -22.52 17.19
CA SER A 195 -2.43 -23.05 16.49
C SER A 195 -3.51 -23.46 17.48
N GLU A 196 -3.13 -24.25 18.50
CA GLU A 196 -4.02 -24.75 19.54
C GLU A 196 -4.70 -23.61 20.30
N ASN A 197 -3.93 -22.61 20.73
CA ASN A 197 -4.44 -21.46 21.45
C ASN A 197 -5.14 -20.43 20.55
N ARG A 198 -5.05 -20.57 19.22
CA ARG A 198 -5.66 -19.65 18.23
C ARG A 198 -5.16 -18.21 18.33
N THR A 199 -3.91 -18.01 18.76
CA THR A 199 -3.35 -16.70 19.13
C THR A 199 -2.37 -16.11 18.11
N PHE A 200 -2.12 -16.77 16.97
CA PHE A 200 -1.10 -16.33 16.01
C PHE A 200 -1.27 -14.86 15.56
N TYR A 201 -2.51 -14.44 15.26
CA TYR A 201 -2.78 -13.08 14.80
C TYR A 201 -2.68 -12.04 15.94
N GLU A 202 -3.12 -12.42 17.14
CA GLU A 202 -3.01 -11.60 18.34
C GLU A 202 -1.54 -11.32 18.67
N LEU A 203 -0.72 -12.39 18.69
CA LEU A 203 0.71 -12.29 18.96
C LEU A 203 1.43 -11.40 17.94
N LYS A 204 1.12 -11.56 16.65
CA LYS A 204 1.64 -10.69 15.59
C LYS A 204 1.29 -9.23 15.86
N GLY A 205 0.00 -8.94 16.10
CA GLY A 205 -0.47 -7.59 16.34
C GLY A 205 0.14 -6.93 17.58
N PHE A 206 0.20 -7.66 18.71
CA PHE A 206 0.82 -7.16 19.94
C PHE A 206 2.32 -6.89 19.78
N ARG A 207 3.04 -7.72 19.01
CA ARG A 207 4.45 -7.48 18.70
C ARG A 207 4.64 -6.18 17.93
N LEU A 208 3.80 -5.92 16.92
CA LEU A 208 3.85 -4.67 16.15
C LEU A 208 3.52 -3.46 17.01
N LEU A 209 2.48 -3.54 17.85
CA LEU A 209 2.11 -2.47 18.77
C LEU A 209 3.21 -2.18 19.80
N SER A 210 3.86 -3.22 20.32
CA SER A 210 5.00 -3.07 21.24
C SER A 210 6.17 -2.35 20.56
N ASN A 211 6.53 -2.77 19.35
CA ASN A 211 7.58 -2.12 18.56
C ASN A 211 7.25 -0.65 18.25
N ALA A 212 5.99 -0.37 17.89
CA ALA A 212 5.50 0.99 17.65
C ALA A 212 5.63 1.86 18.90
N TYR A 213 5.26 1.34 20.07
CA TYR A 213 5.36 2.05 21.34
C TYR A 213 6.80 2.38 21.73
N LEU A 214 7.72 1.40 21.58
CA LEU A 214 9.15 1.61 21.84
C LEU A 214 9.75 2.71 20.94
N LYS A 215 9.42 2.71 19.65
CA LYS A 215 9.85 3.73 18.69
C LYS A 215 9.32 5.12 19.04
N LEU A 216 8.04 5.23 19.43
CA LEU A 216 7.46 6.49 19.88
C LEU A 216 8.16 7.04 21.12
N ARG A 217 8.50 6.17 22.09
CA ARG A 217 9.22 6.56 23.31
C ARG A 217 10.65 7.03 23.02
N GLN A 218 11.37 6.39 22.10
CA GLN A 218 12.70 6.83 21.68
C GLN A 218 12.65 8.22 21.01
N CYS A 219 11.66 8.47 20.17
CA CYS A 219 11.46 9.78 19.51
C CYS A 219 11.20 10.91 20.52
N ILE A 220 10.50 10.63 21.63
CA ILE A 220 10.29 11.59 22.72
C ILE A 220 11.60 11.89 23.45
N LYS A 221 12.41 10.87 23.78
CA LYS A 221 13.69 11.06 24.47
C LYS A 221 14.71 11.86 23.66
N CYS A 222 14.82 11.64 22.35
CA CYS A 222 15.75 12.42 21.51
C CYS A 222 15.39 13.90 21.44
N LYS A 223 14.10 14.27 21.53
CA LYS A 223 13.69 15.69 21.53
C LYS A 223 14.03 16.43 22.82
N VAL A 224 14.09 15.73 23.96
CA VAL A 224 14.51 16.32 25.24
C VAL A 224 16.01 16.58 25.27
N PHE A 225 16.81 15.76 24.59
CA PHE A 225 18.28 15.91 24.53
C PHE A 225 18.76 16.99 23.55
N VAL A 226 17.89 17.48 22.65
CA VAL A 226 18.22 18.58 21.71
C VAL A 226 17.79 19.94 22.28
N LEU A 227 17.10 19.97 23.42
CA LEU A 227 16.63 21.18 24.09
C LEU A 227 17.37 21.49 25.41
N ASN A 228 18.48 20.79 25.69
CA ASN A 228 19.39 21.08 26.80
C ASN A 228 20.79 21.38 26.26
#